data_AF-A0A4Q4ITL5-F1
#
_entry.id   AF-A0A4Q4ITL5-F1
#
_cell.length_a   1.000
_cell.length_b   1.000
_cell.length_c   1.000
_cell.angle_alpha   90.00
_cell.angle_beta   90.00
_cell.angle_gamma   90.00
#
_symmetry.space_group_name_H-M   'P 1'
#
loop_
_entity.id
_entity.type
_entity.pdbx_description
1 polymer ?
#
loop_
_entity_poly.entity_id
_entity_poly.type
_entity_poly.pdbx_seq_one_letter_code
_entity_poly.pdbx_strand_id
1 'polypeptide(L)'
;MLELFDLEALVARHGGDPDIAALGPLIRSAISMSSVRNDLKRAAEMIAACKALSDAIRAAADAGQGPARNEAATLQALFAQAVLLYTRATHSTGAARNRLQITNHLSGELRMLHDRATRLRDSYLAHFGDPSGWEEHRCVLALDIAETRMALSYPHASAYLRPDDARDFERLLTAALPIAYAQSDKVSTRLNAALNQLFETRPAFLELLRASPFVPETFFDPDEIASYLASVGAHETDPETQPRLR
;
A
#
# COMPACT_ATOMS: atom_id res chain seq x y z
N MET A 1 29.71 5.20 15.78
CA MET A 1 28.35 5.47 16.27
C MET A 1 27.52 5.83 15.05
N LEU A 2 26.36 5.22 14.86
CA LEU A 2 25.47 5.53 13.74
C LEU A 2 24.78 6.87 14.06
N GLU A 3 24.98 7.89 13.22
CA GLU A 3 24.24 9.16 13.31
C GLU A 3 23.08 9.11 12.30
N LEU A 4 21.87 9.45 12.73
CA LEU A 4 20.67 9.48 11.90
C LEU A 4 20.17 10.93 11.79
N PHE A 5 19.76 11.33 10.60
CA PHE A 5 19.33 12.71 10.32
C PHE A 5 17.95 12.72 9.66
N ASP A 6 17.11 13.67 10.08
CA ASP A 6 15.80 13.88 9.50
C ASP A 6 15.91 14.90 8.36
N LEU A 7 15.82 14.40 7.12
CA LEU A 7 15.92 15.22 5.91
C LEU A 7 14.70 16.10 5.69
N GLU A 8 13.50 15.73 6.18
CA GLU A 8 12.33 16.61 6.12
C GLU A 8 12.50 17.78 7.08
N ALA A 9 12.98 17.52 8.30
CA ALA A 9 13.31 18.57 9.27
C ALA A 9 14.42 19.50 8.78
N LEU A 10 15.44 18.97 8.09
CA LEU A 10 16.48 19.76 7.43
C LEU A 10 15.87 20.75 6.43
N VAL A 11 15.02 20.27 5.52
CA VAL A 11 14.36 21.13 4.51
C VAL A 11 13.40 22.11 5.15
N ALA A 12 12.64 21.71 6.18
CA ALA A 12 11.73 22.61 6.88
C ALA A 12 12.48 23.77 7.56
N ARG A 13 13.67 23.51 8.11
CA ARG A 13 14.47 24.52 8.82
C ARG A 13 15.31 25.39 7.91
N HIS A 14 15.87 24.81 6.85
CA HIS A 14 16.85 25.46 5.98
C HIS A 14 16.36 25.65 4.55
N GLY A 15 15.06 25.47 4.27
CA GLY A 15 14.47 25.59 2.94
C GLY A 15 14.47 27.00 2.33
N GLY A 16 14.93 28.02 3.05
CA GLY A 16 15.27 29.32 2.48
C GLY A 16 16.57 29.29 1.66
N ASP A 17 17.41 28.27 1.87
CA ASP A 17 18.61 28.05 1.10
C ASP A 17 18.27 27.32 -0.23
N PRO A 18 18.67 27.83 -1.40
CA PRO A 18 18.32 27.23 -2.69
C PRO A 18 18.78 25.78 -2.85
N ASP A 19 19.96 25.43 -2.33
CA ASP A 19 20.54 24.09 -2.47
C ASP A 19 19.76 23.08 -1.63
N ILE A 20 19.37 23.48 -0.41
CA ILE A 20 18.55 22.65 0.48
C ILE A 20 17.09 22.58 -0.01
N ALA A 21 16.55 23.69 -0.50
CA ALA A 21 15.21 23.73 -1.09
C ALA A 21 15.08 22.76 -2.28
N ALA A 22 16.14 22.59 -3.07
CA ALA A 22 16.19 21.65 -4.18
C ALA A 22 16.06 20.17 -3.74
N LEU A 23 16.42 19.82 -2.50
CA LEU A 23 16.22 18.48 -1.94
C LEU A 23 14.74 18.18 -1.66
N GLY A 24 13.93 19.18 -1.33
CA GLY A 24 12.54 18.99 -0.89
C GLY A 24 11.70 18.12 -1.84
N PRO A 25 11.66 18.40 -3.16
CA PRO A 25 10.98 17.54 -4.13
C PRO A 25 11.55 16.12 -4.23
N LEU A 26 12.86 15.94 -4.06
CA LEU A 26 13.52 14.61 -4.11
C LEU A 26 13.16 13.78 -2.87
N ILE A 27 13.22 14.38 -1.68
CA ILE A 27 12.83 13.74 -0.41
C ILE A 27 11.35 13.34 -0.46
N ARG A 28 10.47 14.26 -0.85
CA ARG A 28 9.03 13.93 -1.01
C ARG A 28 8.80 12.79 -2.01
N SER A 29 9.60 12.72 -3.08
CA SER A 29 9.54 11.61 -4.02
C SER A 29 9.96 10.31 -3.35
N ALA A 30 11.08 10.27 -2.63
CA ALA A 30 11.58 9.08 -1.94
C ALA A 30 10.56 8.55 -0.91
N ILE A 31 9.99 9.44 -0.10
CA ILE A 31 8.94 9.10 0.87
C ILE A 31 7.70 8.55 0.16
N SER A 32 7.27 9.20 -0.93
CA SER A 32 6.15 8.71 -1.74
C SER A 32 6.41 7.30 -2.28
N MET A 33 7.63 7.01 -2.75
CA MET A 33 7.98 5.68 -3.27
C MET A 33 7.96 4.62 -2.17
N SER A 34 8.54 4.92 -1.02
CA SER A 34 8.51 4.03 0.14
C SER A 34 7.08 3.73 0.56
N SER A 35 6.22 4.74 0.63
CA SER A 35 4.81 4.58 0.96
C SER A 35 4.07 3.69 -0.05
N VAL A 36 4.29 3.88 -1.37
CA VAL A 36 3.61 3.06 -2.37
C VAL A 36 4.10 1.62 -2.36
N ARG A 37 5.40 1.39 -2.16
CA ARG A 37 5.95 0.04 -1.99
C ARG A 37 5.33 -0.68 -0.79
N ASN A 38 5.20 0.01 0.34
CA ASN A 38 4.57 -0.53 1.54
C ASN A 38 3.10 -0.87 1.30
N ASP A 39 2.37 -0.01 0.59
CA ASP A 39 0.97 -0.27 0.21
C ASP A 39 0.83 -1.54 -0.63
N LEU A 40 1.68 -1.70 -1.65
CA LEU A 40 1.68 -2.89 -2.51
C LEU A 40 2.09 -4.16 -1.76
N LYS A 41 3.10 -4.07 -0.88
CA LYS A 41 3.55 -5.21 -0.06
C LYS A 41 2.43 -5.68 0.86
N ARG A 42 1.80 -4.74 1.58
CA ARG A 42 0.67 -5.05 2.47
C ARG A 42 -0.52 -5.59 1.69
N ALA A 43 -0.81 -5.06 0.49
CA ALA A 43 -1.85 -5.62 -0.37
C ALA A 43 -1.56 -7.08 -0.75
N ALA A 44 -0.30 -7.42 -1.07
CA ALA A 44 0.10 -8.80 -1.36
C ALA A 44 -0.04 -9.71 -0.14
N GLU A 45 0.35 -9.26 1.05
CA GLU A 45 0.14 -9.98 2.31
C GLU A 45 -1.35 -10.24 2.57
N MET A 46 -2.22 -9.24 2.34
CA MET A 46 -3.66 -9.41 2.49
C MET A 46 -4.24 -10.42 1.49
N ILE A 47 -3.81 -10.40 0.22
CA ILE A 47 -4.25 -11.40 -0.77
C ILE A 47 -3.74 -12.81 -0.43
N ALA A 48 -2.51 -12.94 0.05
CA ALA A 48 -1.99 -14.23 0.51
C ALA A 48 -2.83 -14.77 1.68
N ALA A 49 -3.18 -13.92 2.64
CA ALA A 49 -4.07 -14.26 3.75
C ALA A 49 -5.49 -14.63 3.26
N CYS A 50 -6.03 -13.90 2.26
CA CYS A 50 -7.32 -14.24 1.64
C CYS A 50 -7.30 -15.65 1.05
N LYS A 51 -6.25 -16.00 0.30
CA LYS A 51 -6.12 -17.33 -0.33
C LYS A 51 -6.04 -18.42 0.73
N ALA A 52 -5.20 -18.24 1.74
CA ALA A 52 -5.06 -19.20 2.84
C ALA A 52 -6.39 -19.43 3.57
N LEU A 53 -7.12 -18.37 3.88
CA LEU A 53 -8.44 -18.46 4.53
C LEU A 53 -9.48 -19.11 3.61
N SER A 54 -9.50 -18.75 2.32
CA SER A 54 -10.41 -19.36 1.34
C SER A 54 -10.17 -20.87 1.18
N ASP A 55 -8.92 -21.31 1.19
CA ASP A 55 -8.58 -22.73 1.12
C ASP A 55 -8.99 -23.47 2.39
N ALA A 56 -8.82 -22.86 3.57
CA ALA A 56 -9.28 -23.41 4.85
C ALA A 56 -10.80 -23.57 4.89
N ILE A 57 -11.55 -22.55 4.45
CA ILE A 57 -13.01 -22.58 4.34
C ILE A 57 -13.46 -23.72 3.40
N ARG A 58 -12.81 -23.88 2.25
CA ARG A 58 -13.13 -24.96 1.30
C ARG A 58 -12.89 -26.33 1.91
N ALA A 59 -11.76 -26.52 2.59
CA ALA A 59 -11.45 -27.79 3.25
C ALA A 59 -12.47 -28.13 4.36
N ALA A 60 -12.94 -27.15 5.12
CA ALA A 60 -14.00 -27.35 6.11
C ALA A 60 -15.34 -27.73 5.46
N ALA A 61 -15.70 -27.07 4.36
CA ALA A 61 -16.89 -27.40 3.56
C ALA A 61 -16.85 -28.83 3.00
N ASP A 62 -15.71 -29.26 2.46
CA ASP A 62 -15.51 -30.63 1.98
C ASP A 62 -15.62 -31.68 3.11
N ALA A 63 -15.30 -31.29 4.35
CA ALA A 63 -15.50 -32.09 5.56
C ALA A 63 -16.92 -32.04 6.13
N GLY A 64 -17.88 -31.40 5.43
CA GLY A 64 -19.27 -31.27 5.86
C GLY A 64 -19.53 -30.20 6.91
N GLN A 65 -18.55 -29.32 7.18
CA GLN A 65 -18.70 -28.17 8.07
C GLN A 65 -19.07 -26.94 7.23
N GLY A 66 -20.20 -26.30 7.51
CA GLY A 66 -20.54 -25.03 6.85
C GLY A 66 -19.54 -23.92 7.21
N PRO A 67 -19.25 -22.97 6.30
CA PRO A 67 -18.36 -21.85 6.61
C PRO A 67 -18.89 -21.07 7.81
N ALA A 68 -18.04 -20.76 8.77
CA ALA A 68 -18.45 -19.88 9.85
C ALA A 68 -18.67 -18.47 9.28
N ARG A 69 -19.80 -17.84 9.61
CA ARG A 69 -20.15 -16.49 9.11
C ARG A 69 -19.04 -15.46 9.34
N ASN A 70 -18.26 -15.62 10.42
CA ASN A 70 -17.14 -14.75 10.76
C ASN A 70 -15.94 -14.90 9.80
N GLU A 71 -15.70 -16.10 9.28
CA GLU A 71 -14.60 -16.37 8.33
C GLU A 71 -14.90 -15.69 6.99
N ALA A 72 -16.15 -15.77 6.54
CA ALA A 72 -16.60 -15.16 5.30
C ALA A 72 -16.50 -13.62 5.35
N ALA A 73 -16.87 -13.01 6.48
CA ALA A 73 -16.69 -11.57 6.71
C ALA A 73 -15.19 -11.17 6.78
N THR A 74 -14.35 -12.02 7.39
CA THR A 74 -12.90 -11.78 7.46
C THR A 74 -12.27 -11.82 6.08
N LEU A 75 -12.66 -12.79 5.24
CA LEU A 75 -12.20 -12.92 3.85
C LEU A 75 -12.51 -11.67 3.04
N GLN A 76 -13.76 -11.19 3.14
CA GLN A 76 -14.23 -9.99 2.48
C GLN A 76 -13.45 -8.74 2.94
N ALA A 77 -13.20 -8.60 4.24
CA ALA A 77 -12.44 -7.49 4.80
C ALA A 77 -10.98 -7.47 4.33
N LEU A 78 -10.31 -8.63 4.31
CA LEU A 78 -8.94 -8.77 3.81
C LEU A 78 -8.86 -8.38 2.33
N PHE A 79 -9.80 -8.85 1.51
CA PHE A 79 -9.81 -8.55 0.09
C PHE A 79 -10.09 -7.07 -0.18
N ALA A 80 -11.10 -6.49 0.48
CA ALA A 80 -11.41 -5.07 0.39
C ALA A 80 -10.19 -4.20 0.78
N GLN A 81 -9.49 -4.57 1.86
CA GLN A 81 -8.28 -3.87 2.28
C GLN A 81 -7.15 -3.99 1.25
N ALA A 82 -6.97 -5.17 0.64
CA ALA A 82 -6.00 -5.35 -0.44
C ALA A 82 -6.29 -4.44 -1.64
N VAL A 83 -7.57 -4.35 -2.04
CA VAL A 83 -8.03 -3.48 -3.12
C VAL A 83 -7.79 -2.00 -2.80
N LEU A 84 -8.11 -1.58 -1.58
CA LEU A 84 -7.87 -0.20 -1.12
C LEU A 84 -6.37 0.14 -1.15
N LEU A 85 -5.51 -0.72 -0.62
CA LEU A 85 -4.07 -0.47 -0.59
C LEU A 85 -3.47 -0.44 -2.00
N TYR A 86 -3.85 -1.39 -2.87
CA TYR A 86 -3.41 -1.39 -4.26
C TYR A 86 -3.85 -0.15 -5.03
N THR A 87 -5.12 0.25 -4.90
CA THR A 87 -5.62 1.46 -5.58
C THR A 87 -5.07 2.74 -4.97
N ARG A 88 -4.79 2.78 -3.66
CA ARG A 88 -4.06 3.88 -3.03
C ARG A 88 -2.64 4.02 -3.59
N ALA A 89 -1.97 2.90 -3.86
CA ALA A 89 -0.66 2.86 -4.47
C ALA A 89 -0.63 3.31 -5.95
N THR A 90 -1.67 2.98 -6.72
CA THR A 90 -1.62 3.05 -8.20
C THR A 90 -2.55 4.09 -8.82
N HIS A 91 -3.62 4.46 -8.12
CA HIS A 91 -4.70 5.30 -8.65
C HIS A 91 -4.92 6.61 -7.87
N SER A 92 -4.46 6.71 -6.60
CA SER A 92 -4.62 7.93 -5.81
C SER A 92 -3.95 9.15 -6.47
N THR A 93 -4.71 10.24 -6.60
CA THR A 93 -4.27 11.54 -7.14
C THR A 93 -4.01 12.59 -6.07
N GLY A 94 -3.91 12.19 -4.80
CA GLY A 94 -3.77 13.12 -3.68
C GLY A 94 -2.51 13.99 -3.78
N ALA A 95 -2.64 15.28 -3.46
CA ALA A 95 -1.58 16.29 -3.57
C ALA A 95 -0.31 15.97 -2.77
N ALA A 96 -0.40 15.08 -1.78
CA ALA A 96 0.72 14.69 -0.92
C ALA A 96 1.62 13.59 -1.50
N ARG A 97 1.24 12.93 -2.61
CA ARG A 97 2.01 11.80 -3.17
C ARG A 97 2.33 12.01 -4.65
N ASN A 98 3.59 11.79 -5.01
CA ASN A 98 3.98 11.73 -6.42
C ASN A 98 3.46 10.41 -7.03
N ARG A 99 2.69 10.52 -8.12
CA ARG A 99 2.09 9.35 -8.79
C ARG A 99 3.16 8.49 -9.44
N LEU A 100 3.31 7.26 -8.96
CA LEU A 100 4.09 6.24 -9.68
C LEU A 100 3.34 5.84 -10.96
N GLN A 101 4.07 5.80 -12.06
CA GLN A 101 3.51 5.40 -13.35
C GLN A 101 3.50 3.87 -13.50
N ILE A 102 3.11 3.13 -12.45
CA ILE A 102 3.04 1.66 -12.48
C ILE A 102 2.17 1.19 -13.66
N THR A 103 1.03 1.86 -13.87
CA THR A 103 0.08 1.53 -14.94
C THR A 103 0.71 1.58 -16.33
N ASN A 104 1.68 2.47 -16.58
CA ASN A 104 2.35 2.60 -17.87
C ASN A 104 3.27 1.41 -18.21
N HIS A 105 3.59 0.59 -17.22
CA HIS A 105 4.42 -0.60 -17.38
C HIS A 105 3.61 -1.91 -17.36
N LEU A 106 2.29 -1.83 -17.17
CA LEU A 106 1.41 -3.01 -17.20
C LEU A 106 1.12 -3.43 -18.64
N SER A 107 1.08 -4.74 -18.88
CA SER A 107 0.56 -5.31 -20.13
C SER A 107 -0.92 -4.99 -20.34
N GLY A 108 -1.44 -5.19 -21.55
CA GLY A 108 -2.86 -4.95 -21.85
C GLY A 108 -3.80 -5.73 -20.94
N GLU A 109 -3.50 -7.02 -20.69
CA GLU A 109 -4.27 -7.86 -19.77
C GLU A 109 -4.22 -7.33 -18.33
N LEU A 110 -3.01 -7.02 -17.82
CA LEU A 110 -2.85 -6.48 -16.46
C LEU A 110 -3.51 -5.11 -16.29
N ARG A 111 -3.57 -4.31 -17.36
CA ARG A 111 -4.30 -3.04 -17.36
C ARG A 111 -5.81 -3.26 -17.23
N MET A 112 -6.37 -4.28 -17.88
CA MET A 112 -7.78 -4.62 -17.68
C MET A 112 -8.06 -5.02 -16.22
N LEU A 113 -7.14 -5.77 -15.59
CA LEU A 113 -7.25 -6.11 -14.16
C LEU A 113 -7.11 -4.88 -13.26
N HIS A 114 -6.20 -3.96 -13.58
CA HIS A 114 -6.08 -2.67 -12.89
C HIS A 114 -7.38 -1.85 -12.96
N ASP A 115 -7.97 -1.72 -14.16
CA ASP A 115 -9.21 -0.97 -14.34
C ASP A 115 -10.36 -1.61 -13.57
N ARG A 116 -10.38 -2.95 -13.50
CA ARG A 116 -11.34 -3.69 -12.68
C ARG A 116 -11.15 -3.42 -11.19
N ALA A 117 -9.90 -3.42 -10.70
CA ALA A 117 -9.57 -3.09 -9.31
C ALA A 117 -10.02 -1.67 -8.91
N THR A 118 -9.73 -0.69 -9.77
CA THR A 118 -10.16 0.70 -9.57
C THR A 118 -11.68 0.81 -9.57
N ARG A 119 -12.37 0.20 -10.54
CA ARG A 119 -13.85 0.18 -10.57
C ARG A 119 -14.45 -0.46 -9.34
N LEU A 120 -13.85 -1.55 -8.83
CA LEU A 120 -14.30 -2.18 -7.60
C LEU A 120 -14.15 -1.22 -6.42
N ARG A 121 -13.01 -0.54 -6.28
CA ARG A 121 -12.87 0.49 -5.24
C ARG A 121 -13.92 1.58 -5.36
N ASP A 122 -14.15 2.10 -6.56
CA ASP A 122 -15.05 3.24 -6.78
C ASP A 122 -16.52 2.84 -6.60
N SER A 123 -16.92 1.70 -7.12
CA SER A 123 -18.33 1.31 -7.17
C SER A 123 -18.77 0.56 -5.91
N TYR A 124 -17.93 -0.37 -5.45
CA TYR A 124 -18.31 -1.29 -4.37
C TYR A 124 -17.93 -0.75 -2.99
N LEU A 125 -16.77 -0.08 -2.85
CA LEU A 125 -16.35 0.44 -1.54
C LEU A 125 -16.81 1.88 -1.26
N ALA A 126 -17.13 2.67 -2.30
CA ALA A 126 -17.46 4.09 -2.13
C ALA A 126 -18.92 4.45 -2.42
N HIS A 127 -19.72 3.57 -3.06
CA HIS A 127 -21.08 3.87 -3.48
C HIS A 127 -22.09 2.76 -3.14
N PHE A 128 -23.34 3.15 -2.83
CA PHE A 128 -24.46 2.23 -2.60
C PHE A 128 -25.17 1.92 -3.93
N GLY A 129 -25.42 0.64 -4.22
CA GLY A 129 -26.01 0.19 -5.48
C GLY A 129 -24.95 -0.33 -6.45
N ASP A 130 -24.47 -1.54 -6.18
CA ASP A 130 -23.34 -2.13 -6.90
C ASP A 130 -23.80 -3.06 -8.05
N PRO A 131 -23.48 -2.75 -9.33
CA PRO A 131 -23.70 -3.67 -10.45
C PRO A 131 -22.63 -4.78 -10.54
N SER A 132 -21.60 -4.77 -9.70
CA SER A 132 -20.51 -5.77 -9.76
C SER A 132 -20.94 -7.16 -9.28
N GLY A 133 -22.08 -7.24 -8.57
CA GLY A 133 -22.64 -8.47 -8.04
C GLY A 133 -21.84 -9.04 -6.87
N TRP A 134 -21.18 -8.17 -6.11
CA TRP A 134 -20.52 -8.52 -4.85
C TRP A 134 -21.48 -8.46 -3.67
N GLU A 135 -22.41 -7.51 -3.68
CA GLU A 135 -23.52 -7.47 -2.73
C GLU A 135 -24.85 -7.32 -3.44
N GLU A 136 -25.84 -8.07 -2.96
CA GLU A 136 -27.20 -8.03 -3.47
C GLU A 136 -28.15 -7.76 -2.31
N HIS A 137 -28.86 -6.64 -2.42
CA HIS A 137 -29.95 -6.28 -1.53
C HIS A 137 -31.26 -6.43 -2.27
N ARG A 138 -32.24 -7.10 -1.67
CA ARG A 138 -33.61 -7.18 -2.18
C ARG A 138 -34.59 -6.66 -1.16
N CYS A 139 -35.72 -6.12 -1.63
CA CYS A 139 -36.89 -5.86 -0.81
C CYS A 139 -37.93 -6.93 -1.17
N VAL A 140 -38.30 -7.75 -0.21
CA VAL A 140 -39.20 -8.90 -0.39
C VAL A 140 -40.42 -8.71 0.49
N LEU A 141 -41.61 -8.81 -0.09
CA LEU A 141 -42.85 -8.90 0.66
C LEU A 141 -43.08 -10.35 1.08
N ALA A 142 -43.05 -10.62 2.37
CA ALA A 142 -43.42 -11.89 2.95
C ALA A 142 -44.91 -11.87 3.31
N LEU A 143 -45.68 -12.82 2.78
CA LEU A 143 -47.11 -12.98 3.05
C LEU A 143 -47.34 -14.32 3.73
N ASP A 144 -47.95 -14.29 4.91
CA ASP A 144 -48.56 -15.47 5.51
C ASP A 144 -50.06 -15.41 5.23
N ILE A 145 -50.48 -16.15 4.20
CA ILE A 145 -51.86 -16.17 3.73
C ILE A 145 -52.79 -16.86 4.75
N ALA A 146 -52.30 -17.86 5.48
CA ALA A 146 -53.09 -18.60 6.45
C ALA A 146 -53.36 -17.76 7.70
N GLU A 147 -52.38 -16.96 8.13
CA GLU A 147 -52.51 -16.08 9.30
C GLU A 147 -52.92 -14.65 8.96
N THR A 148 -53.15 -14.32 7.69
CA THR A 148 -53.46 -12.97 7.21
C THR A 148 -52.42 -11.91 7.63
N ARG A 149 -51.14 -12.29 7.65
CA ARG A 149 -50.03 -11.41 8.04
C ARG A 149 -49.20 -11.00 6.84
N MET A 150 -48.63 -9.80 6.91
CA MET A 150 -47.63 -9.31 5.95
C MET A 150 -46.43 -8.74 6.69
N ALA A 151 -45.24 -8.91 6.11
CA ALA A 151 -44.01 -8.29 6.56
C ALA A 151 -43.13 -7.91 5.37
N LEU A 152 -42.37 -6.84 5.50
CA LEU A 152 -41.27 -6.54 4.59
C LEU A 152 -39.99 -7.19 5.12
N SER A 153 -39.29 -7.89 4.25
CA SER A 153 -37.98 -8.49 4.52
C SER A 153 -36.95 -7.90 3.57
N TYR A 154 -35.73 -7.71 4.08
CA TYR A 154 -34.63 -7.13 3.32
C TYR A 154 -33.45 -8.11 3.27
N PRO A 155 -33.59 -9.25 2.58
CA PRO A 155 -32.52 -10.22 2.51
C PRO A 155 -31.29 -9.59 1.82
N HIS A 156 -30.13 -9.98 2.33
CA HIS A 156 -28.83 -9.55 1.87
C HIS A 156 -27.99 -10.79 1.54
N ALA A 157 -27.41 -10.80 0.36
CA ALA A 157 -26.43 -11.79 -0.06
C ALA A 157 -25.11 -11.08 -0.38
N SER A 158 -24.01 -11.68 0.05
CA SER A 158 -22.65 -11.23 -0.27
C SER A 158 -21.91 -12.36 -0.97
N ALA A 159 -21.28 -12.04 -2.11
CA ALA A 159 -20.30 -12.90 -2.74
C ALA A 159 -18.97 -12.72 -2.00
N TYR A 160 -18.71 -13.57 -1.01
CA TYR A 160 -17.62 -13.41 -0.05
C TYR A 160 -16.22 -13.22 -0.67
N LEU A 161 -15.97 -13.84 -1.83
CA LEU A 161 -14.83 -13.63 -2.73
C LEU A 161 -15.02 -14.55 -3.94
N ARG A 162 -14.87 -14.06 -5.18
CA ARG A 162 -14.78 -14.95 -6.34
C ARG A 162 -13.34 -15.46 -6.44
N PRO A 163 -13.08 -16.79 -6.55
CA PRO A 163 -11.72 -17.33 -6.58
C PRO A 163 -10.81 -16.70 -7.65
N ASP A 164 -11.40 -16.36 -8.81
CA ASP A 164 -10.67 -15.71 -9.90
C ASP A 164 -10.25 -14.28 -9.56
N ASP A 165 -10.99 -13.58 -8.69
CA ASP A 165 -10.70 -12.18 -8.35
C ASP A 165 -9.43 -12.09 -7.48
N ALA A 166 -9.26 -13.00 -6.52
CA ALA A 166 -8.02 -13.06 -5.74
C ALA A 166 -6.82 -13.47 -6.58
N ARG A 167 -6.99 -14.42 -7.51
CA ARG A 167 -5.92 -14.84 -8.43
C ARG A 167 -5.52 -13.70 -9.37
N ASP A 168 -6.49 -12.99 -9.93
CA ASP A 168 -6.25 -11.83 -10.78
C ASP A 168 -5.52 -10.71 -10.01
N PHE A 169 -5.92 -10.46 -8.77
CA PHE A 169 -5.27 -9.47 -7.91
C PHE A 169 -3.83 -9.86 -7.56
N GLU A 170 -3.58 -11.14 -7.29
CA GLU A 170 -2.24 -11.66 -7.06
C GLU A 170 -1.34 -11.47 -8.27
N ARG A 171 -1.83 -11.76 -9.49
CA ARG A 171 -1.10 -11.52 -10.75
C ARG A 171 -0.74 -10.04 -10.90
N LEU A 172 -1.70 -9.18 -10.60
CA LEU A 172 -1.52 -7.73 -10.67
C LEU A 172 -0.48 -7.22 -9.68
N LEU A 173 -0.50 -7.70 -8.43
CA LEU A 173 0.47 -7.35 -7.39
C LEU A 173 1.86 -7.91 -7.68
N THR A 174 1.94 -9.14 -8.20
CA THR A 174 3.19 -9.79 -8.62
C THR A 174 3.90 -8.99 -9.71
N ALA A 175 3.15 -8.38 -10.63
CA ALA A 175 3.71 -7.49 -11.65
C ALA A 175 4.03 -6.09 -11.11
N ALA A 176 3.15 -5.51 -10.29
CA ALA A 176 3.30 -4.15 -9.78
C ALA A 176 4.47 -3.97 -8.81
N LEU A 177 4.74 -4.97 -7.96
CA LEU A 177 5.81 -4.89 -6.95
C LEU A 177 7.19 -4.65 -7.56
N PRO A 178 7.70 -5.48 -8.51
CA PRO A 178 8.99 -5.24 -9.15
C PRO A 178 9.10 -3.87 -9.82
N ILE A 179 8.02 -3.38 -10.43
CA ILE A 179 7.98 -2.04 -11.05
C ILE A 179 8.18 -0.97 -9.97
N ALA A 180 7.50 -1.09 -8.83
CA ALA A 180 7.63 -0.16 -7.73
C ALA A 180 9.04 -0.17 -7.11
N TYR A 181 9.65 -1.35 -6.96
CA TYR A 181 11.05 -1.46 -6.52
C TYR A 181 11.99 -0.73 -7.49
N ALA A 182 11.93 -1.06 -8.79
CA ALA A 182 12.80 -0.43 -9.79
C ALA A 182 12.62 1.10 -9.88
N GLN A 183 11.39 1.61 -9.66
CA GLN A 183 11.15 3.06 -9.60
C GLN A 183 11.65 3.69 -8.30
N SER A 184 11.53 2.98 -7.16
CA SER A 184 12.11 3.39 -5.88
C SER A 184 13.62 3.52 -5.96
N ASP A 185 14.31 2.53 -6.55
CA ASP A 185 15.76 2.52 -6.67
C ASP A 185 16.25 3.75 -7.46
N LYS A 186 15.60 4.05 -8.59
CA LYS A 186 15.91 5.27 -9.38
C LYS A 186 15.75 6.56 -8.59
N VAL A 187 14.75 6.65 -7.72
CA VAL A 187 14.54 7.83 -6.88
C VAL A 187 15.60 7.91 -5.79
N SER A 188 15.94 6.78 -5.15
CA SER A 188 17.02 6.71 -4.16
C SER A 188 18.37 7.09 -4.75
N THR A 189 18.74 6.57 -5.92
CA THR A 189 19.98 6.94 -6.63
C THR A 189 20.05 8.44 -6.88
N ARG A 190 18.94 9.05 -7.33
CA ARG A 190 18.89 10.50 -7.59
C ARG A 190 19.02 11.34 -6.33
N LEU A 191 18.35 10.94 -5.24
CA LEU A 191 18.46 11.63 -3.96
C LEU A 191 19.87 11.50 -3.39
N ASN A 192 20.46 10.30 -3.44
CA ASN A 192 21.83 10.05 -2.99
C ASN A 192 22.85 10.88 -3.78
N ALA A 193 22.69 10.97 -5.11
CA ALA A 193 23.55 11.82 -5.94
C ALA A 193 23.47 13.29 -5.53
N ALA A 194 22.26 13.81 -5.26
CA ALA A 194 22.07 15.18 -4.80
C ALA A 194 22.69 15.42 -3.41
N LEU A 195 22.52 14.47 -2.48
CA LEU A 195 23.14 14.55 -1.15
C LEU A 195 24.67 14.51 -1.24
N ASN A 196 25.24 13.62 -2.05
CA ASN A 196 26.68 13.54 -2.27
C ASN A 196 27.24 14.85 -2.86
N GLN A 197 26.52 15.44 -3.82
CA GLN A 197 26.92 16.74 -4.37
C GLN A 197 26.98 17.81 -3.28
N LEU A 198 26.03 17.85 -2.34
CA LEU A 198 26.06 18.81 -1.23
C LEU A 198 27.23 18.58 -0.27
N PHE A 199 27.58 17.32 0.00
CA PHE A 199 28.80 17.02 0.77
C PHE A 199 30.07 17.54 0.08
N GLU A 200 30.13 17.46 -1.25
CA GLU A 200 31.28 17.93 -2.03
C GLU A 200 31.34 19.46 -2.16
N THR A 201 30.20 20.11 -2.40
CA THR A 201 30.17 21.54 -2.72
C THR A 201 29.97 22.44 -1.50
N ARG A 202 29.51 21.88 -0.37
CA ARG A 202 29.12 22.67 0.80
C ARG A 202 29.81 22.15 2.06
N PRO A 203 30.97 22.74 2.44
CA PRO A 203 31.75 22.30 3.60
C PRO A 203 30.98 22.27 4.93
N ALA A 204 29.98 23.13 5.09
CA ALA A 204 29.15 23.20 6.29
C ALA A 204 27.93 22.26 6.27
N PHE A 205 27.75 21.43 5.24
CA PHE A 205 26.54 20.61 5.07
C PHE A 205 26.34 19.61 6.22
N LEU A 206 27.41 18.99 6.71
CA LEU A 206 27.34 18.08 7.85
C LEU A 206 26.82 18.76 9.13
N GLU A 207 27.24 20.01 9.38
CA GLU A 207 26.76 20.77 10.54
C GLU A 207 25.28 21.14 10.40
N LEU A 208 24.80 21.39 9.17
CA LEU A 208 23.37 21.57 8.91
C LEU A 208 22.56 20.29 9.19
N LEU A 209 23.09 19.13 8.81
CA LEU A 209 22.47 17.83 9.12
C LEU A 209 22.41 17.57 10.62
N ARG A 210 23.49 17.84 11.35
CA ARG A 210 23.55 17.69 12.82
C ARG A 210 22.56 18.57 13.56
N ALA A 211 22.12 19.68 12.96
CA ALA A 211 21.05 20.48 13.52
C ALA A 211 19.70 19.72 13.49
N SER A 212 19.52 18.76 12.58
CA SER A 212 18.25 18.04 12.35
C SER A 212 18.41 16.53 12.62
N PRO A 213 18.70 16.11 13.86
CA PRO A 213 18.86 14.69 14.18
C PRO A 213 17.53 13.94 14.08
N PHE A 214 17.58 12.71 13.60
CA PHE A 214 16.47 11.76 13.73
C PHE A 214 16.67 10.95 15.02
N VAL A 215 15.66 10.96 15.89
CA VAL A 215 15.69 10.29 17.19
C VAL A 215 14.68 9.12 17.14
N PRO A 216 15.12 7.86 16.97
CA PRO A 216 14.21 6.72 16.80
C PRO A 216 13.15 6.61 17.89
N GLU A 217 13.48 6.95 19.14
CA GLU A 217 12.61 6.93 20.31
C GLU A 217 11.41 7.87 20.21
N THR A 218 11.46 8.89 19.33
CA THR A 218 10.34 9.81 19.11
C THR A 218 9.42 9.36 17.98
N PHE A 219 9.80 8.32 17.23
CA PHE A 219 9.09 7.88 16.03
C PHE A 219 8.58 6.44 16.13
N PHE A 220 9.35 5.54 16.73
CA PHE A 220 9.05 4.12 16.82
C PHE A 220 8.61 3.72 18.22
N ASP A 221 7.82 2.64 18.32
CA ASP A 221 7.59 1.98 19.60
C ASP A 221 8.90 1.34 20.11
N PRO A 222 9.12 1.26 21.45
CA PRO A 222 10.41 0.82 21.99
C PRO A 222 10.90 -0.56 21.51
N ASP A 223 9.99 -1.47 21.20
CA ASP A 223 10.28 -2.81 20.70
C ASP A 223 10.64 -2.85 19.20
N GLU A 224 10.31 -1.81 18.44
CA GLU A 224 10.63 -1.69 17.01
C GLU A 224 12.04 -1.12 16.77
N ILE A 225 12.55 -0.30 17.70
CA ILE A 225 13.81 0.45 17.54
C ILE A 225 15.00 -0.47 17.25
N ALA A 226 15.13 -1.58 18.00
CA ALA A 226 16.25 -2.51 17.82
C ALA A 226 16.23 -3.15 16.43
N SER A 227 15.05 -3.53 15.93
CA SER A 227 14.90 -4.10 14.59
C SER A 227 15.20 -3.06 13.51
N TYR A 228 14.71 -1.83 13.68
CA TYR A 228 15.01 -0.72 12.79
C TYR A 228 16.53 -0.46 12.72
N LEU A 229 17.20 -0.27 13.86
CA LEU A 229 18.65 0.01 13.89
C LEU A 229 19.49 -1.14 13.31
N ALA A 230 19.09 -2.39 13.53
CA ALA A 230 19.74 -3.55 12.92
C ALA A 230 19.54 -3.60 11.38
N SER A 231 18.46 -3.01 10.89
CA SER A 231 18.15 -2.94 9.45
C SER A 231 18.92 -1.85 8.71
N VAL A 232 19.33 -0.78 9.42
CA VAL A 232 20.09 0.33 8.85
C VAL A 232 21.45 -0.19 8.37
N GLY A 233 21.65 -0.20 7.06
CA GLY A 233 22.86 -0.72 6.41
C GLY A 233 22.85 -2.21 6.05
N ALA A 234 21.80 -2.98 6.38
CA ALA A 234 21.65 -4.38 5.96
C ALA A 234 20.73 -4.55 4.72
N HIS A 235 19.75 -3.65 4.55
CA HIS A 235 18.77 -3.73 3.45
C HIS A 235 18.95 -2.67 2.35
N GLU A 236 19.88 -1.73 2.52
CA GLU A 236 20.12 -0.60 1.60
C GLU A 236 21.56 -0.54 1.05
N THR A 237 22.36 -1.60 1.25
CA THR A 237 23.66 -1.73 0.60
C THR A 237 23.51 -2.11 -0.87
N ASP A 238 23.05 -1.14 -1.68
CA ASP A 238 23.45 -1.10 -3.07
C ASP A 238 24.95 -0.73 -3.11
N PRO A 239 25.83 -1.57 -3.70
CA PRO A 239 27.26 -1.28 -3.80
C PRO A 239 27.57 0.03 -4.56
N GLU A 240 26.61 0.60 -5.30
CA GLU A 240 26.75 1.90 -5.98
C GLU A 240 26.35 3.12 -5.12
N THR A 241 25.74 2.93 -3.95
CA THR A 241 25.23 4.03 -3.10
C THR A 241 26.04 4.32 -1.85
N GLN A 242 27.25 3.77 -1.70
CA GLN A 242 28.10 4.10 -0.56
C GLN A 242 28.39 5.62 -0.52
N PRO A 243 27.94 6.35 0.51
CA PRO A 243 28.36 7.73 0.70
C PRO A 243 29.85 7.71 1.00
N ARG A 244 30.65 8.30 0.13
CA ARG A 244 32.06 8.54 0.39
C ARG A 244 32.17 9.76 1.30
N LEU A 245 32.12 9.55 2.61
CA LEU A 245 32.70 10.52 3.54
C LEU A 245 34.21 10.50 3.29
N ARG A 246 34.71 11.48 2.53
CA ARG A 246 36.15 11.77 2.43
C ARG A 246 36.50 12.87 3.41
#